data_AF-A0A0B2P6F0-F1
#
_entry.id   AF-A0A0B2P6F0-F1
#
_cell.length_a   1.000
_cell.length_b   1.000
_cell.length_c   1.000
_cell.angle_alpha   90.00
_cell.angle_beta   90.00
_cell.angle_gamma   90.00
#
_symmetry.space_group_name_H-M   'P 1'
#
loop_
_entity.id
_entity.type
_entity.pdbx_description
1 polymer ?
#
loop_
_entity_poly.entity_id
_entity_poly.type
_entity_poly.pdbx_seq_one_letter_code
_entity_poly.pdbx_strand_id
1 'polypeptide(L)'
;MDAVFYFLCAAYALVSSIALIQLVRIEVRVPEYGWTTQKIFHLMNFIVNGVRAVVFGLHKLVFLLHPKARGLPTDKLKIVYISVNAALYLIQVCIWIYLWINDNSVVEFIGESFIAVVSFMAALGFLIYGGRLFFMLRRFPIESKGRRKKLNEVGSVTTICFTCFLIRCIMGFLSAFDSDASLDVLDHPILDLIYFMLVEVLPSALVLYILRKLPPKRISAQYHPIR
;
A
#
# COMPACT_ATOMS: atom_id res chain seq x y z
N MET A 1 4.03 19.05 17.04
CA MET A 1 4.54 17.73 16.60
C MET A 1 3.60 16.60 17.02
N ASP A 2 3.34 16.38 18.32
CA ASP A 2 2.44 15.29 18.79
C ASP A 2 1.05 15.23 18.14
N ALA A 3 0.41 16.38 17.94
CA ALA A 3 -0.91 16.44 17.29
C ALA A 3 -0.89 15.91 15.84
N VAL A 4 0.22 16.13 15.12
CA VAL A 4 0.39 15.64 13.74
C VAL A 4 0.51 14.12 13.73
N PHE A 5 1.31 13.56 14.64
CA PHE A 5 1.46 12.12 14.80
C PHE A 5 0.14 11.41 15.16
N TYR A 6 -0.60 11.94 16.14
CA TYR A 6 -1.90 11.37 16.49
C TYR A 6 -2.95 11.53 15.38
N PHE A 7 -2.92 12.63 14.64
CA PHE A 7 -3.79 12.82 13.48
C PHE A 7 -3.48 11.81 12.38
N LEU A 8 -2.20 11.63 12.02
CA LEU A 8 -1.77 10.62 11.06
C LEU A 8 -2.16 9.22 11.55
N CYS A 9 -1.89 8.89 12.82
CA CYS A 9 -2.33 7.63 13.43
C CYS A 9 -3.82 7.38 13.23
N ALA A 10 -4.67 8.37 13.56
CA ALA A 10 -6.12 8.26 13.40
C ALA A 10 -6.53 8.09 11.93
N ALA A 11 -5.91 8.83 11.01
CA ALA A 11 -6.19 8.73 9.58
C ALA A 11 -5.83 7.34 9.01
N TYR A 12 -4.62 6.84 9.32
CA TYR A 12 -4.17 5.52 8.90
C TYR A 12 -5.00 4.39 9.55
N ALA A 13 -5.38 4.53 10.83
CA ALA A 13 -6.23 3.57 11.53
C ALA A 13 -7.64 3.49 10.91
N LEU A 14 -8.20 4.62 10.51
CA LEU A 14 -9.49 4.69 9.84
C LEU A 14 -9.45 3.98 8.48
N VAL A 15 -8.45 4.28 7.64
CA VAL A 15 -8.26 3.62 6.34
C VAL A 15 -8.05 2.12 6.50
N SER A 16 -7.22 1.70 7.47
CA SER A 16 -6.98 0.29 7.79
C SER A 16 -8.26 -0.43 8.20
N SER A 17 -9.06 0.18 9.10
CA SER A 17 -10.33 -0.37 9.55
C SER A 17 -11.35 -0.53 8.41
N ILE A 18 -11.47 0.48 7.54
CA ILE A 18 -12.34 0.41 6.36
C ILE A 18 -11.90 -0.72 5.42
N ALA A 19 -10.60 -0.85 5.18
CA ALA A 19 -10.06 -1.91 4.32
C ALA A 19 -10.37 -3.31 4.88
N LEU A 20 -10.25 -3.51 6.20
CA LEU A 20 -10.58 -4.76 6.86
C LEU A 20 -12.08 -5.08 6.74
N ILE A 21 -12.94 -4.10 7.03
CA ILE A 21 -14.40 -4.27 6.91
C ILE A 21 -14.77 -4.64 5.46
N GLN A 22 -14.19 -3.98 4.47
CA GLN A 22 -14.42 -4.28 3.06
C GLN A 22 -13.93 -5.69 2.69
N LEU A 23 -12.76 -6.11 3.17
CA LEU A 23 -12.22 -7.45 2.96
C LEU A 23 -13.15 -8.52 3.52
N VAL A 24 -13.54 -8.40 4.80
CA VAL A 24 -14.44 -9.35 5.46
C VAL A 24 -15.78 -9.42 4.73
N ARG A 25 -16.35 -8.27 4.35
CA ARG A 25 -17.60 -8.23 3.59
C ARG A 25 -17.49 -8.93 2.24
N ILE A 26 -16.38 -8.79 1.52
CA ILE A 26 -16.17 -9.49 0.24
C ILE A 26 -15.99 -10.99 0.48
N GLU A 27 -15.21 -11.40 1.48
CA GLU A 27 -14.96 -12.81 1.80
C GLU A 27 -16.26 -13.53 2.18
N VAL A 28 -17.06 -12.95 3.06
CA VAL A 28 -18.37 -13.51 3.46
C VAL A 28 -19.36 -13.53 2.30
N ARG A 29 -19.27 -12.55 1.38
CA ARG A 29 -20.23 -12.42 0.26
C ARG A 29 -19.98 -13.41 -0.86
N VAL A 30 -18.72 -13.80 -1.09
CA VAL A 30 -18.25 -14.70 -2.16
C VAL A 30 -17.03 -15.53 -1.69
N PRO A 31 -17.18 -16.44 -0.71
CA PRO A 31 -16.08 -17.31 -0.25
C PRO A 31 -15.56 -18.21 -1.37
N GLU A 32 -16.41 -18.57 -2.33
CA GLU A 32 -16.10 -19.47 -3.44
C GLU A 32 -15.11 -18.89 -4.48
N TYR A 33 -14.88 -17.56 -4.51
CA TYR A 33 -14.00 -16.91 -5.50
C TYR A 33 -12.51 -16.90 -5.11
N GLY A 34 -12.14 -17.52 -3.99
CA GLY A 34 -10.75 -17.57 -3.52
C GLY A 34 -10.14 -16.18 -3.33
N TRP A 35 -8.80 -16.09 -3.35
CA TRP A 35 -8.07 -14.82 -3.20
C TRP A 35 -7.99 -14.05 -4.51
N THR A 36 -8.96 -13.16 -4.72
CA THR A 36 -8.97 -12.26 -5.88
C THR A 36 -8.02 -11.08 -5.68
N THR A 37 -7.58 -10.46 -6.78
CA THR A 37 -6.76 -9.23 -6.75
C THR A 37 -7.38 -8.14 -5.88
N GLN A 38 -8.71 -7.99 -5.90
CA GLN A 38 -9.43 -7.04 -5.05
C GLN A 38 -9.25 -7.35 -3.55
N LYS A 39 -9.39 -8.62 -3.13
CA LYS A 39 -9.14 -9.04 -1.74
C LYS A 39 -7.68 -8.80 -1.34
N ILE A 40 -6.73 -9.03 -2.24
CA ILE A 40 -5.31 -8.75 -2.02
C ILE A 40 -5.08 -7.24 -1.80
N PHE A 41 -5.67 -6.36 -2.62
CA PHE A 41 -5.56 -4.91 -2.44
C PHE A 41 -6.12 -4.42 -1.10
N HIS A 42 -7.27 -4.96 -0.66
CA HIS A 42 -7.82 -4.63 0.67
C HIS A 42 -6.93 -5.14 1.80
N LEU A 43 -6.38 -6.35 1.68
CA LEU A 43 -5.45 -6.92 2.67
C LEU A 43 -4.15 -6.10 2.76
N MET A 44 -3.56 -5.72 1.63
CA MET A 44 -2.38 -4.86 1.59
C MET A 44 -2.66 -3.51 2.26
N ASN A 45 -3.79 -2.87 1.93
CA ASN A 45 -4.18 -1.62 2.56
C ASN A 45 -4.39 -1.76 4.07
N PHE A 46 -5.02 -2.85 4.53
CA PHE A 46 -5.20 -3.11 5.96
C PHE A 46 -3.85 -3.20 6.68
N ILE A 47 -2.91 -4.01 6.15
CA ILE A 47 -1.61 -4.25 6.77
C ILE A 47 -0.75 -2.97 6.74
N VAL A 48 -0.56 -2.36 5.58
CA VAL A 48 0.35 -1.21 5.43
C VAL A 48 -0.16 -0.01 6.23
N ASN A 49 -1.45 0.34 6.12
CA ASN A 49 -2.01 1.44 6.90
C ASN A 49 -2.10 1.08 8.40
N GLY A 50 -2.31 -0.19 8.75
CA GLY A 50 -2.32 -0.64 10.14
C GLY A 50 -0.97 -0.52 10.83
N VAL A 51 0.11 -0.96 10.15
CA VAL A 51 1.49 -0.78 10.64
C VAL A 51 1.80 0.71 10.80
N ARG A 52 1.46 1.55 9.81
CA ARG A 52 1.62 3.02 9.89
C ARG A 52 0.88 3.62 11.08
N ALA A 53 -0.38 3.22 11.31
CA ALA A 53 -1.16 3.69 12.44
C ALA A 53 -0.51 3.32 13.78
N VAL A 54 -0.01 2.09 13.91
CA VAL A 54 0.69 1.64 15.13
C VAL A 54 1.99 2.41 15.33
N VAL A 55 2.80 2.61 14.28
CA VAL A 55 4.06 3.37 14.36
C VAL A 55 3.79 4.81 14.82
N PHE A 56 2.80 5.49 14.24
CA PHE A 56 2.47 6.86 14.61
C PHE A 56 1.77 6.98 15.98
N GLY A 57 0.92 6.03 16.34
CA GLY A 57 0.22 6.03 17.64
C GLY A 57 1.11 5.62 18.81
N LEU A 58 2.14 4.81 18.53
CA LEU A 58 3.17 4.43 19.47
C LEU A 58 4.42 5.28 19.31
N HIS A 59 4.40 6.42 18.61
CA HIS A 59 5.62 7.20 18.33
C HIS A 59 6.43 7.51 19.59
N LYS A 60 5.78 7.86 20.71
CA LYS A 60 6.43 8.06 22.03
C LYS A 60 6.97 6.77 22.64
N LEU A 61 6.27 5.64 22.44
CA LEU A 61 6.65 4.34 22.96
C LEU A 61 7.76 3.69 22.11
N VAL A 62 7.76 3.90 20.79
CA VAL A 62 8.85 3.55 19.87
C VAL A 62 10.11 4.34 20.24
N PHE A 63 9.96 5.60 20.64
CA PHE A 63 11.06 6.42 21.16
C PHE A 63 11.56 5.96 22.55
N LEU A 64 10.70 5.34 23.37
CA LEU A 64 11.04 4.88 24.74
C LEU A 64 11.42 3.38 24.87
N LEU A 65 10.93 2.48 24.00
CA LEU A 65 11.10 1.01 24.08
C LEU A 65 12.28 0.47 23.25
N HIS A 66 13.32 1.28 23.05
CA HIS A 66 14.45 0.94 22.16
C HIS A 66 15.28 -0.32 22.53
N PRO A 67 14.97 -1.16 23.54
CA PRO A 67 15.53 -2.52 23.53
C PRO A 67 14.64 -3.57 24.21
N LYS A 68 13.68 -4.18 23.48
CA LYS A 68 13.31 -5.62 23.58
C LYS A 68 11.93 -5.91 23.00
N ALA A 69 11.87 -6.66 21.91
CA ALA A 69 11.06 -7.89 21.83
C ALA A 69 11.37 -8.66 20.55
N ARG A 70 11.76 -9.93 20.70
CA ARG A 70 12.02 -10.92 19.64
C ARG A 70 10.91 -11.99 19.63
N GLY A 71 10.52 -12.43 18.42
CA GLY A 71 10.32 -13.86 18.07
C GLY A 71 8.89 -14.41 17.94
N LEU A 72 8.53 -14.95 16.75
CA LEU A 72 7.87 -16.27 16.50
C LEU A 72 7.48 -16.47 14.99
N PRO A 73 7.31 -17.72 14.47
CA PRO A 73 7.33 -18.05 13.02
C PRO A 73 5.97 -18.53 12.42
N THR A 74 5.73 -18.40 11.08
CA THR A 74 4.83 -19.28 10.26
C THR A 74 4.76 -19.04 8.71
N ASP A 75 4.98 -20.14 7.97
CA ASP A 75 4.60 -20.69 6.62
C ASP A 75 4.60 -20.03 5.20
N LYS A 76 5.00 -20.89 4.23
CA LYS A 76 6.04 -20.70 3.18
C LYS A 76 5.68 -20.03 1.84
N LEU A 77 4.48 -19.49 1.62
CA LEU A 77 4.19 -18.71 0.39
C LEU A 77 3.63 -17.31 0.67
N LYS A 78 2.92 -17.17 1.80
CA LYS A 78 2.76 -15.87 2.48
C LYS A 78 4.10 -15.42 3.08
N ILE A 79 4.96 -16.33 3.56
CA ILE A 79 6.33 -15.98 3.96
C ILE A 79 7.07 -15.28 2.84
N VAL A 80 7.12 -15.75 1.59
CA VAL A 80 7.98 -15.08 0.60
C VAL A 80 7.53 -13.63 0.36
N TYR A 81 6.23 -13.39 0.30
CA TYR A 81 5.68 -12.06 0.13
C TYR A 81 5.83 -11.19 1.39
N ILE A 82 5.53 -11.74 2.56
CA ILE A 82 5.71 -11.09 3.87
C ILE A 82 7.18 -10.91 4.19
N SER A 83 8.08 -11.80 3.74
CA SER A 83 9.52 -11.79 3.99
C SER A 83 10.22 -10.87 3.02
N VAL A 84 9.76 -10.75 1.78
CA VAL A 84 10.25 -9.70 0.89
C VAL A 84 9.82 -8.35 1.46
N ASN A 85 8.55 -8.15 1.79
CA ASN A 85 8.11 -6.88 2.41
C ASN A 85 8.77 -6.63 3.78
N ALA A 86 8.85 -7.64 4.65
CA ALA A 86 9.51 -7.54 5.94
C ALA A 86 11.01 -7.38 5.79
N ALA A 87 11.67 -7.95 4.77
CA ALA A 87 13.07 -7.69 4.49
C ALA A 87 13.27 -6.28 3.96
N LEU A 88 12.40 -5.76 3.07
CA LEU A 88 12.45 -4.37 2.63
C LEU A 88 12.29 -3.42 3.83
N TYR A 89 11.31 -3.66 4.71
CA TYR A 89 11.12 -2.90 5.94
C TYR A 89 12.27 -3.10 6.94
N LEU A 90 12.81 -4.30 7.08
CA LEU A 90 13.92 -4.61 7.98
C LEU A 90 15.20 -3.93 7.49
N ILE A 91 15.48 -3.97 6.19
CA ILE A 91 16.60 -3.25 5.56
C ILE A 91 16.45 -1.75 5.83
N GLN A 92 15.24 -1.20 5.65
CA GLN A 92 15.00 0.22 5.91
C GLN A 92 15.17 0.58 7.39
N VAL A 93 14.66 -0.26 8.31
CA VAL A 93 14.87 -0.10 9.76
C VAL A 93 16.34 -0.24 10.13
N CYS A 94 17.09 -1.16 9.52
CA CYS A 94 18.52 -1.32 9.75
C CYS A 94 19.32 -0.11 9.26
N ILE A 95 18.98 0.45 8.10
CA ILE A 95 19.59 1.67 7.54
C ILE A 95 19.33 2.86 8.46
N TRP A 96 18.08 3.03 8.92
CA TRP A 96 17.72 4.07 9.90
C TRP A 96 18.46 3.91 11.23
N ILE A 97 18.57 2.68 11.76
CA ILE A 97 19.33 2.42 12.99
C ILE A 97 20.82 2.74 12.81
N TYR A 98 21.39 2.44 11.64
CA TYR A 98 22.80 2.76 11.36
C TYR A 98 23.02 4.28 11.32
N LEU A 99 22.17 5.02 10.61
CA LEU A 99 22.23 6.48 10.52
C LEU A 99 22.04 7.16 11.87
N TRP A 100 21.16 6.60 12.70
CA TRP A 100 20.94 7.10 14.05
C TRP A 100 22.18 6.98 14.95
N ILE A 101 22.94 5.89 14.82
CA ILE A 101 24.15 5.65 15.63
C ILE A 101 25.34 6.41 15.06
N ASN A 102 25.41 6.52 13.74
CA ASN A 102 26.52 7.13 13.04
C ASN A 102 25.97 7.91 11.84
N ASP A 103 25.86 9.23 12.04
CA ASP A 103 25.42 10.16 11.02
C ASP A 103 26.38 10.11 9.83
N ASN A 104 25.97 9.38 8.78
CA ASN A 104 26.81 9.01 7.65
C ASN A 104 26.03 9.19 6.37
N SER A 105 26.30 10.30 5.68
CA SER A 105 25.68 10.70 4.43
C SER A 105 25.72 9.63 3.33
N VAL A 106 26.71 8.71 3.34
CA VAL A 106 26.77 7.60 2.38
C VAL A 106 25.66 6.58 2.63
N VAL A 107 25.34 6.29 3.89
CA VAL A 107 24.28 5.32 4.23
C VAL A 107 22.89 5.91 4.05
N GLU A 108 22.76 7.22 4.24
CA GLU A 108 21.54 7.99 3.96
C GLU A 108 21.24 7.95 2.47
N PHE A 109 22.24 8.27 1.64
CA PHE A 109 22.16 8.17 0.18
C PHE A 109 21.77 6.76 -0.30
N ILE A 110 22.33 5.71 0.31
CA ILE A 110 21.99 4.31 -0.02
C ILE A 110 20.54 4.00 0.38
N GLY A 111 20.08 4.47 1.54
CA GLY A 111 18.71 4.31 2.02
C GLY A 111 17.68 4.94 1.09
N GLU A 112 17.88 6.21 0.76
CA GLU A 112 16.99 6.97 -0.12
C GLU A 112 16.97 6.37 -1.55
N SER A 113 18.15 6.01 -2.08
CA SER A 113 18.28 5.35 -3.38
C SER A 113 17.55 4.00 -3.42
N PHE A 114 17.63 3.22 -2.35
CA PHE A 114 16.96 1.92 -2.25
C PHE A 114 15.43 2.08 -2.32
N ILE A 115 14.87 3.05 -1.59
CA ILE A 115 13.43 3.33 -1.58
C ILE A 115 12.95 3.90 -2.90
N ALA A 116 13.75 4.74 -3.55
CA ALA A 116 13.48 5.24 -4.88
C ALA A 116 13.40 4.07 -5.89
N VAL A 117 14.38 3.16 -5.89
CA VAL A 117 14.40 1.99 -6.79
C VAL A 117 13.20 1.07 -6.56
N VAL A 118 12.88 0.74 -5.30
CA VAL A 118 11.72 -0.10 -4.97
C VAL A 118 10.42 0.56 -5.44
N SER A 119 10.27 1.88 -5.21
CA SER A 119 9.10 2.64 -5.63
C SER A 119 8.98 2.71 -7.16
N PHE A 120 10.09 2.88 -7.87
CA PHE A 120 10.13 2.86 -9.33
C PHE A 120 9.71 1.49 -9.91
N MET A 121 10.24 0.40 -9.34
CA MET A 121 9.86 -0.96 -9.74
C MET A 121 8.38 -1.24 -9.48
N ALA A 122 7.83 -0.75 -8.37
CA ALA A 122 6.40 -0.83 -8.09
C ALA A 122 5.58 -0.03 -9.11
N ALA A 123 5.99 1.19 -9.47
CA ALA A 123 5.34 2.00 -10.50
C ALA A 123 5.31 1.28 -11.85
N LEU A 124 6.45 0.73 -12.30
CA LEU A 124 6.52 -0.09 -13.52
C LEU A 124 5.61 -1.32 -13.44
N GLY A 125 5.56 -1.99 -12.29
CA GLY A 125 4.65 -3.09 -12.03
C GLY A 125 3.19 -2.69 -12.24
N PHE A 126 2.73 -1.59 -11.63
CA PHE A 126 1.37 -1.09 -11.82
C PHE A 126 1.10 -0.74 -13.28
N LEU A 127 2.03 -0.08 -13.96
CA LEU A 127 1.89 0.30 -15.37
C LEU A 127 1.75 -0.92 -16.29
N ILE A 128 2.62 -1.93 -16.12
CA ILE A 128 2.65 -3.13 -16.97
C ILE A 128 1.45 -4.05 -16.67
N TYR A 129 1.23 -4.42 -15.41
CA TYR A 129 0.15 -5.34 -15.04
C TYR A 129 -1.22 -4.69 -15.18
N GLY A 130 -1.35 -3.44 -14.73
CA GLY A 130 -2.58 -2.65 -14.86
C GLY A 130 -2.90 -2.34 -16.32
N GLY A 131 -1.90 -1.96 -17.12
CA GLY A 131 -2.03 -1.75 -18.56
C GLY A 131 -2.44 -3.01 -19.30
N ARG A 132 -1.79 -4.16 -19.02
CA ARG A 132 -2.17 -5.45 -19.61
C ARG A 132 -3.62 -5.83 -19.27
N LEU A 133 -4.03 -5.65 -18.01
CA LEU A 133 -5.40 -5.92 -17.58
C LEU A 133 -6.40 -4.96 -18.26
N PHE A 134 -6.05 -3.69 -18.41
CA PHE A 134 -6.85 -2.69 -19.12
C PHE A 134 -7.05 -3.05 -20.60
N PHE A 135 -5.98 -3.39 -21.31
CA PHE A 135 -6.06 -3.82 -22.72
C PHE A 135 -6.83 -5.14 -22.87
N MET A 136 -6.65 -6.09 -21.96
CA MET A 136 -7.41 -7.35 -21.95
C MET A 136 -8.92 -7.06 -21.80
N LEU A 137 -9.30 -6.20 -20.86
CA LEU A 137 -10.69 -5.78 -20.66
C LEU A 137 -11.27 -5.03 -21.87
N ARG A 138 -10.44 -4.29 -22.62
CA ARG A 138 -10.85 -3.57 -23.84
C ARG A 138 -11.13 -4.49 -25.02
N ARG A 139 -10.51 -5.68 -25.09
CA ARG A 139 -10.71 -6.66 -26.18
C ARG A 139 -11.97 -7.52 -26.03
N PHE A 140 -12.66 -7.52 -24.88
CA PHE A 140 -13.87 -8.33 -24.72
C PHE A 140 -15.06 -7.76 -25.53
N PRO A 141 -15.78 -8.60 -26.30
CA PRO A 141 -16.90 -8.18 -27.14
C PRO A 141 -18.04 -7.51 -26.35
N ILE A 142 -18.84 -6.72 -27.07
CA ILE A 142 -19.47 -5.46 -26.62
C ILE A 142 -20.69 -5.61 -25.69
N GLU A 143 -21.19 -6.81 -25.43
CA GLU A 143 -22.50 -7.00 -24.80
C GLU A 143 -22.56 -6.99 -23.26
N SER A 144 -21.43 -6.90 -22.54
CA SER A 144 -21.48 -6.92 -21.06
C SER A 144 -21.71 -5.52 -20.47
N LYS A 145 -22.91 -5.30 -19.91
CA LYS A 145 -23.34 -4.06 -19.21
C LYS A 145 -22.39 -3.60 -18.07
N GLY A 146 -21.44 -4.43 -17.64
CA GLY A 146 -20.43 -4.12 -16.62
C GLY A 146 -19.03 -3.70 -17.13
N ARG A 147 -18.71 -3.86 -18.42
CA ARG A 147 -17.33 -3.72 -18.93
C ARG A 147 -16.75 -2.32 -18.75
N ARG A 148 -17.47 -1.27 -19.18
CA ARG A 148 -16.97 0.12 -19.15
C ARG A 148 -16.65 0.57 -17.71
N LYS A 149 -17.48 0.13 -16.77
CA LYS A 149 -17.29 0.39 -15.35
C LYS A 149 -16.05 -0.33 -14.81
N LYS A 150 -15.86 -1.61 -15.14
CA LYS A 150 -14.68 -2.38 -14.72
C LYS A 150 -13.38 -1.85 -15.33
N LEU A 151 -13.45 -1.40 -16.59
CA LEU A 151 -12.33 -0.78 -17.29
C LEU A 151 -11.92 0.53 -16.61
N ASN A 152 -12.89 1.38 -16.22
CA ASN A 152 -12.62 2.59 -15.46
C ASN A 152 -12.07 2.28 -14.06
N GLU A 153 -12.59 1.26 -13.37
CA GLU A 153 -12.06 0.84 -12.07
C GLU A 153 -10.59 0.42 -12.17
N VAL A 154 -10.24 -0.43 -13.15
CA VAL A 154 -8.86 -0.88 -13.37
C VAL A 154 -7.96 0.27 -13.81
N GLY A 155 -8.42 1.11 -14.74
CA GLY A 155 -7.68 2.28 -15.21
C GLY A 155 -7.40 3.27 -14.09
N SER A 156 -8.42 3.64 -13.31
CA SER A 156 -8.26 4.58 -12.19
C SER A 156 -7.34 4.03 -11.09
N VAL A 157 -7.48 2.76 -10.69
CA VAL A 157 -6.56 2.16 -9.69
C VAL A 157 -5.13 2.14 -10.21
N THR A 158 -4.94 1.78 -11.48
CA THR A 158 -3.60 1.77 -12.10
C THR A 158 -2.97 3.15 -12.12
N THR A 159 -3.71 4.17 -12.57
CA THR A 159 -3.21 5.55 -12.64
C THR A 159 -2.90 6.10 -11.25
N ILE A 160 -3.80 5.92 -10.28
CA ILE A 160 -3.58 6.41 -8.91
C ILE A 160 -2.32 5.77 -8.32
N CYS A 161 -2.21 4.43 -8.34
CA CYS A 161 -1.06 3.74 -7.77
C CYS A 161 0.24 4.11 -8.52
N PHE A 162 0.23 4.13 -9.85
CA PHE A 162 1.39 4.53 -10.65
C PHE A 162 1.88 5.94 -10.28
N THR A 163 0.99 6.93 -10.26
CA THR A 163 1.35 8.31 -9.92
C THR A 163 1.90 8.42 -8.50
N CYS A 164 1.31 7.70 -7.53
CA CYS A 164 1.78 7.75 -6.13
C CYS A 164 3.17 7.12 -5.96
N PHE A 165 3.43 5.97 -6.60
CA PHE A 165 4.74 5.33 -6.57
C PHE A 165 5.79 6.13 -7.35
N LEU A 166 5.38 6.80 -8.44
CA LEU A 166 6.27 7.70 -9.18
C LEU A 166 6.65 8.94 -8.36
N ILE A 167 5.69 9.57 -7.68
CA ILE A 167 5.98 10.70 -6.77
C ILE A 167 6.93 10.24 -5.64
N ARG A 168 6.70 9.05 -5.06
CA ARG A 168 7.62 8.46 -4.08
C ARG A 168 9.03 8.24 -4.62
N CYS A 169 9.14 7.73 -5.85
CA CYS A 169 10.43 7.55 -6.50
C CYS A 169 11.16 8.88 -6.71
N ILE A 170 10.45 9.90 -7.20
CA ILE A 170 11.03 11.23 -7.44
C ILE A 170 11.45 11.86 -6.13
N MET A 171 10.60 11.82 -5.11
CA MET A 171 10.93 12.37 -3.80
C MET A 171 12.13 11.68 -3.18
N GLY A 172 12.16 10.33 -3.09
CA GLY A 172 13.33 9.63 -2.55
C GLY A 172 14.60 9.86 -3.37
N PHE A 173 14.48 10.06 -4.68
CA PHE A 173 15.63 10.48 -5.49
C PHE A 173 16.08 11.91 -5.15
N LEU A 174 15.16 12.87 -5.03
CA LEU A 174 15.49 14.25 -4.67
C LEU A 174 16.07 14.36 -3.25
N SER A 175 15.51 13.64 -2.28
CA SER A 175 16.02 13.54 -0.91
C SER A 175 17.45 13.01 -0.86
N ALA A 176 17.87 12.19 -1.83
CA ALA A 176 19.25 11.70 -1.93
C ALA A 176 20.25 12.78 -2.38
N PHE A 177 19.80 13.87 -3.02
CA PHE A 177 20.66 14.96 -3.49
C PHE A 177 20.50 16.26 -2.68
N ASP A 178 19.41 16.40 -1.94
CA ASP A 178 19.07 17.58 -1.18
C ASP A 178 18.47 17.19 0.19
N SER A 179 19.23 17.45 1.25
CA SER A 179 18.81 17.15 2.63
C SER A 179 17.62 17.99 3.08
N ASP A 180 17.39 19.18 2.48
CA ASP A 180 16.20 20.01 2.75
C ASP A 180 14.93 19.44 2.07
N ALA A 181 15.11 18.50 1.13
CA ALA A 181 14.04 17.72 0.52
C ALA A 181 13.87 16.34 1.19
N SER A 182 14.62 16.03 2.24
CA SER A 182 14.44 14.81 3.03
C SER A 182 13.06 14.84 3.71
N LEU A 183 12.31 13.75 3.59
CA LEU A 183 11.03 13.57 4.29
C LEU A 183 11.27 13.04 5.69
N ASP A 184 12.23 13.65 6.41
CA ASP A 184 12.55 13.25 7.76
C ASP A 184 11.55 13.89 8.72
N VAL A 185 10.81 13.04 9.43
CA VAL A 185 9.54 13.38 10.09
C VAL A 185 9.69 14.43 11.21
N LEU A 186 10.92 14.80 11.54
CA LEU A 186 11.23 15.75 12.61
C LEU A 186 11.41 17.20 12.14
N ASP A 187 11.83 17.46 10.89
CA ASP A 187 12.25 18.82 10.50
C ASP A 187 11.12 19.67 9.90
N HIS A 188 10.19 19.07 9.14
CA HIS A 188 9.14 19.79 8.41
C HIS A 188 7.73 19.23 8.63
N PRO A 189 7.17 19.34 9.84
CA PRO A 189 5.95 18.62 10.25
C PRO A 189 4.69 18.95 9.43
N ILE A 190 4.61 20.12 8.79
CA ILE A 190 3.48 20.49 7.92
C ILE A 190 3.67 19.91 6.51
N LEU A 191 4.89 19.92 5.98
CA LEU A 191 5.21 19.37 4.67
C LEU A 191 5.03 17.84 4.67
N ASP A 192 5.49 17.18 5.74
CA ASP A 192 5.31 15.74 5.94
C ASP A 192 3.84 15.36 6.08
N LEU A 193 3.07 16.15 6.81
CA LEU A 193 1.63 15.95 6.94
C LEU A 193 0.95 16.03 5.56
N ILE A 194 1.28 17.03 4.75
CA ILE A 194 0.75 17.19 3.39
C ILE A 194 1.17 15.99 2.52
N TYR A 195 2.43 15.60 2.58
CA TYR A 195 2.98 14.48 1.82
C TYR A 195 2.26 13.16 2.18
N PHE A 196 2.21 12.80 3.47
CA PHE A 196 1.57 11.57 3.92
C PHE A 196 0.08 11.55 3.58
N MET A 197 -0.61 12.69 3.70
CA MET A 197 -2.01 12.77 3.34
C MET A 197 -2.25 12.62 1.83
N LEU A 198 -1.46 13.29 0.98
CA LEU A 198 -1.68 13.31 -0.47
C LEU A 198 -1.12 12.09 -1.20
N VAL A 199 0.02 11.56 -0.77
CA VAL A 199 0.75 10.49 -1.46
C VAL A 199 0.46 9.12 -0.86
N GLU A 200 -0.09 9.06 0.35
CA GLU A 200 -0.37 7.79 1.04
C GLU A 200 -1.83 7.60 1.45
N VAL A 201 -2.38 8.47 2.29
CA VAL A 201 -3.71 8.29 2.89
C VAL A 201 -4.81 8.46 1.82
N LEU A 202 -4.77 9.55 1.06
CA LEU A 202 -5.78 9.86 0.05
C LEU A 202 -5.79 8.84 -1.11
N PRO A 203 -4.65 8.42 -1.68
CA PRO A 203 -4.61 7.38 -2.70
C PRO A 203 -5.14 6.04 -2.20
N SER A 204 -4.79 5.66 -0.97
CA SER A 204 -5.32 4.44 -0.32
C SER A 204 -6.83 4.51 -0.17
N ALA A 205 -7.36 5.63 0.34
CA ALA A 205 -8.80 5.85 0.48
C ALA A 205 -9.54 5.82 -0.88
N LEU A 206 -8.97 6.45 -1.92
CA LEU A 206 -9.53 6.44 -3.27
C LEU A 206 -9.56 5.03 -3.88
N VAL A 207 -8.47 4.27 -3.73
CA VAL A 207 -8.41 2.87 -4.22
C VAL A 207 -9.46 2.02 -3.51
N LEU A 208 -9.60 2.12 -2.19
CA LEU A 208 -10.64 1.43 -1.42
C LEU A 208 -12.05 1.87 -1.82
N TYR A 209 -12.25 3.16 -2.14
CA TYR A 209 -13.53 3.68 -2.62
C TYR A 209 -13.89 3.13 -4.00
N ILE A 210 -12.92 3.02 -4.92
CA ILE A 210 -13.13 2.45 -6.26
C ILE A 210 -13.46 0.95 -6.14
N LEU A 211 -12.73 0.23 -5.28
CA LEU A 211 -12.87 -1.21 -5.05
C LEU A 211 -14.03 -1.59 -4.11
N ARG A 212 -14.79 -0.63 -3.57
CA ARG A 212 -15.89 -0.93 -2.61
C ARG A 212 -17.04 -1.76 -3.17
N LYS A 213 -17.12 -1.88 -4.50
CA LYS A 213 -18.23 -2.58 -5.16
C LYS A 213 -18.03 -4.09 -5.05
N LEU A 214 -19.05 -4.74 -4.50
CA LEU A 214 -19.06 -6.18 -4.27
C LEU A 214 -19.18 -6.93 -5.61
N PRO A 215 -18.44 -8.03 -5.79
CA PRO A 215 -18.62 -8.89 -6.95
C PRO A 215 -20.02 -9.54 -6.94
N PRO A 216 -20.61 -9.80 -8.13
CA PRO A 216 -21.89 -10.48 -8.22
C PRO A 216 -21.78 -11.92 -7.70
N LYS A 217 -22.83 -12.38 -7.00
CA LYS A 217 -22.97 -13.79 -6.56
C LYS A 217 -23.05 -14.66 -7.82
N ARG A 218 -22.33 -15.79 -7.86
CA ARG A 218 -22.51 -16.76 -8.94
C ARG A 218 -23.95 -17.30 -8.84
N ILE A 219 -24.81 -17.00 -9.81
CA ILE A 219 -26.08 -17.71 -9.95
C ILE A 219 -25.68 -19.09 -10.45
N SER A 220 -25.83 -20.13 -9.62
CA SER A 220 -25.74 -21.50 -10.07
C SER A 220 -26.73 -21.65 -11.21
N ALA A 221 -26.23 -21.76 -12.45
CA ALA A 221 -27.08 -22.10 -13.58
C ALA A 221 -27.79 -23.39 -13.21
N GLN A 222 -29.07 -23.28 -12.94
CA GLN A 222 -29.98 -24.39 -12.77
C GLN A 222 -29.89 -25.15 -14.10
N TYR A 223 -29.23 -26.32 -14.08
CA TYR A 223 -29.16 -27.21 -15.23
C TYR A 223 -30.61 -27.52 -15.62
N HIS A 224 -31.13 -26.84 -16.64
CA HIS A 224 -32.35 -27.28 -17.28
C HIS A 224 -31.95 -28.48 -18.14
N PRO A 225 -32.40 -29.71 -17.82
CA PRO A 225 -32.19 -30.82 -18.71
C PRO A 225 -32.90 -30.50 -20.03
N ILE A 226 -32.16 -30.59 -21.13
CA ILE A 226 -32.71 -30.52 -22.48
C ILE A 226 -33.66 -31.71 -22.62
N ARG A 227 -34.93 -31.44 -22.94
CA ARG A 227 -35.93 -32.47 -23.24
C ARG A 227 -36.02 -32.69 -24.74
#